data_AF-S8EPT8-F1
#
_entry.id   AF-S8EPT8-F1
#
_cell.length_a   1.000
_cell.length_b   1.000
_cell.length_c   1.000
_cell.angle_alpha   90.00
_cell.angle_beta   90.00
_cell.angle_gamma   90.00
#
_symmetry.space_group_name_H-M   'P 1'
#
loop_
_entity.id
_entity.type
_entity.pdbx_description
1 polymer ?
#
loop_
_entity_poly.entity_id
_entity_poly.type
_entity_poly.pdbx_seq_one_letter_code
_entity_poly.pdbx_strand_id
1 'polypeptide(L)' 'MPNTSQTQTALTPLRRFATHTTTTCSAQASAYGKCILATYTDVRKDSCKEEFEKFAACMRQAMKRKW' A
#
# COMPACT_ATOMS: atom_id res chain seq x y z
N MET A 1 -3.13 -13.20 25.08
CA MET A 1 -4.19 -12.74 24.14
C MET A 1 -4.10 -11.22 24.08
N PRO A 2 -3.72 -10.58 22.96
CA PRO A 2 -3.60 -9.13 22.92
C PRO A 2 -4.99 -8.47 22.89
N ASN A 3 -5.14 -7.49 23.78
CA ASN A 3 -6.35 -6.78 24.16
C ASN A 3 -6.75 -5.74 23.08
N THR A 4 -8.00 -5.80 22.63
CA THR A 4 -8.56 -4.97 21.56
C THR A 4 -9.12 -3.65 22.13
N SER A 5 -8.24 -2.74 22.57
CA SER A 5 -8.67 -1.37 22.90
C SER A 5 -8.63 -0.50 21.64
N GLN A 6 -9.83 -0.29 21.09
CA GLN A 6 -10.10 0.37 19.83
C GLN A 6 -9.97 1.90 19.95
N THR A 7 -8.97 2.48 19.27
CA THR A 7 -8.91 3.93 19.01
C THR A 7 -9.77 4.24 17.77
N GLN A 8 -11.08 4.35 17.98
CA GLN A 8 -12.03 4.73 16.94
C GLN A 8 -11.94 6.25 16.72
N THR A 9 -11.33 6.70 15.60
CA THR A 9 -11.63 7.93 14.82
C THR A 9 -10.59 8.14 13.68
N ALA A 10 -9.35 7.63 13.82
CA ALA A 10 -8.29 7.77 12.81
C ALA A 10 -8.23 6.64 11.74
N LEU A 11 -9.18 5.70 11.76
CA LEU A 11 -9.17 4.55 10.85
C LEU A 11 -9.76 4.86 9.47
N THR A 12 -10.43 5.98 9.27
CA THR A 12 -11.10 6.27 7.98
C THR A 12 -10.13 6.43 6.81
N PRO A 13 -8.97 7.11 6.91
CA PRO A 13 -8.04 7.23 5.80
C PRO A 13 -7.25 5.95 5.58
N LEU A 14 -6.87 5.24 6.65
CA LEU A 14 -6.16 3.96 6.59
C LEU A 14 -7.05 2.84 6.02
N ARG A 15 -8.33 2.78 6.40
CA ARG A 15 -9.33 1.89 5.79
C ARG A 15 -9.43 2.16 4.30
N ARG A 16 -9.58 3.44 3.91
CA ARG A 16 -9.69 3.82 2.49
C ARG A 16 -8.44 3.45 1.70
N PHE A 17 -7.27 3.67 2.29
CA PHE A 17 -5.98 3.24 1.74
C PHE A 17 -5.95 1.71 1.54
N ALA A 18 -6.30 0.92 2.56
CA ALA A 18 -6.32 -0.54 2.47
C ALA A 18 -7.31 -1.04 1.40
N THR A 19 -8.49 -0.41 1.31
CA THR A 19 -9.48 -0.71 0.27
C THR A 19 -8.90 -0.45 -1.12
N HIS A 20 -8.35 0.74 -1.40
CA HIS A 20 -7.78 1.03 -2.71
C HIS A 20 -6.57 0.18 -3.05
N THR A 21 -5.75 -0.18 -2.05
CA THR A 21 -4.61 -1.09 -2.23
C THR A 21 -5.07 -2.47 -2.72
N THR A 22 -6.16 -2.99 -2.18
CA THR A 22 -6.65 -4.35 -2.48
C THR A 22 -7.65 -4.40 -3.63
N THR A 23 -8.22 -3.27 -4.03
CA THR A 23 -9.22 -3.16 -5.11
C THR A 23 -8.64 -2.47 -6.33
N THR A 24 -8.49 -1.13 -6.28
CA THR A 24 -8.10 -0.29 -7.42
C THR A 24 -6.65 -0.49 -7.86
N CYS A 25 -5.73 -0.63 -6.91
CA CYS A 25 -4.29 -0.74 -7.15
C CYS A 25 -3.74 -2.14 -6.86
N SER A 26 -4.62 -3.15 -6.87
CA SER A 26 -4.30 -4.53 -6.45
C SER A 26 -3.20 -5.17 -7.29
N ALA A 27 -3.21 -4.92 -8.61
CA ALA A 27 -2.21 -5.45 -9.53
C ALA A 27 -0.80 -4.88 -9.24
N GLN A 28 -0.71 -3.56 -9.06
CA GLN A 28 0.54 -2.86 -8.75
C GLN A 28 1.04 -3.20 -7.34
N ALA A 29 0.13 -3.33 -6.38
CA ALA A 29 0.46 -3.78 -5.02
C ALA A 29 1.06 -5.19 -5.03
N SER A 30 0.45 -6.10 -5.79
CA SER A 30 0.94 -7.48 -5.93
C SER A 30 2.29 -7.56 -6.63
N ALA A 31 2.50 -6.76 -7.68
CA ALA A 31 3.76 -6.73 -8.41
C ALA A 31 4.91 -6.15 -7.56
N TYR A 32 4.65 -5.05 -6.84
CA TYR A 32 5.58 -4.51 -5.85
C TYR A 32 5.91 -5.55 -4.76
N GLY A 33 4.88 -6.20 -4.19
CA GLY A 33 5.06 -7.26 -3.19
C GLY A 33 5.91 -8.43 -3.69
N LYS A 34 5.72 -8.87 -4.94
CA LYS A 34 6.54 -9.93 -5.56
C LYS A 34 8.00 -9.51 -5.69
N CYS A 35 8.27 -8.26 -6.11
CA CYS A 35 9.64 -7.74 -6.21
C CYS A 35 10.33 -7.71 -4.84
N ILE A 36 9.62 -7.22 -3.82
CA ILE A 36 10.14 -7.19 -2.45
C ILE A 36 10.39 -8.61 -1.94
N LEU A 37 9.48 -9.56 -2.20
CA LEU A 37 9.66 -10.95 -1.79
C LEU A 37 10.89 -11.58 -2.45
N ALA A 38 11.10 -11.32 -3.74
CA ALA A 38 12.24 -11.85 -4.50
C ALA A 38 13.58 -11.26 -4.03
N THR A 39 13.57 -10.03 -3.50
CA THR A 39 14.78 -9.33 -3.05
C THR A 39 14.83 -9.14 -1.53
N TYR A 40 13.96 -9.80 -0.75
CA TYR A 40 13.76 -9.53 0.68
C TYR A 40 15.04 -9.68 1.52
N THR A 41 15.98 -10.51 1.06
CA THR A 41 17.27 -10.76 1.69
C THR A 41 18.33 -9.69 1.42
N ASP A 42 18.23 -8.94 0.31
CA ASP A 42 19.12 -7.83 -0.07
C ASP A 42 18.29 -6.62 -0.56
N VAL A 43 17.23 -6.27 0.20
CA VAL A 43 16.42 -5.10 -0.11
C VAL A 43 17.32 -3.88 0.05
N ARG A 44 17.67 -3.28 -1.08
CA ARG A 44 18.39 -2.03 -1.15
C ARG A 44 17.43 -0.93 -1.58
N LYS A 45 17.82 0.31 -1.25
CA LYS A 45 17.12 1.46 -1.80
C LYS A 45 17.10 1.33 -3.32
N ASP A 46 15.93 1.49 -3.90
CA ASP A 46 15.65 1.41 -5.34
C ASP A 46 15.51 0.01 -5.98
N SER A 47 15.67 -1.10 -5.24
CA SER A 47 15.52 -2.46 -5.80
C SER A 47 14.15 -2.72 -6.44
N CYS A 48 13.10 -2.09 -5.91
CA CYS A 48 11.72 -2.19 -6.43
C CYS A 48 11.15 -0.80 -6.77
N LYS A 49 12.01 0.15 -7.15
CA LYS A 49 11.63 1.55 -7.40
C LYS A 49 10.53 1.68 -8.43
N GLU A 50 10.67 0.98 -9.56
CA GLU A 50 9.73 1.10 -10.68
C GLU A 50 8.31 0.64 -10.30
N GLU A 51 8.21 -0.52 -9.64
CA GLU A 51 6.93 -1.06 -9.18
C GLU A 51 6.32 -0.21 -8.06
N PHE A 52 7.17 0.32 -7.18
CA PHE A 52 6.74 1.26 -6.16
C PHE A 52 6.23 2.57 -6.77
N GLU A 53 6.88 3.11 -7.81
CA GLU A 53 6.44 4.34 -8.48
C GLU A 53 5.07 4.14 -9.15
N LYS A 54 4.85 3.01 -9.82
CA LYS A 54 3.54 2.64 -10.39
C LYS A 54 2.46 2.49 -9.32
N PHE A 55 2.76 1.77 -8.23
CA PHE A 55 1.84 1.61 -7.11
C PHE A 55 1.52 2.94 -6.44
N ALA A 56 2.54 3.76 -6.16
CA ALA A 56 2.39 5.06 -5.52
C ALA A 56 1.63 6.05 -6.41
N ALA A 57 1.82 6.02 -7.73
CA ALA A 57 1.04 6.82 -8.67
C ALA A 57 -0.45 6.45 -8.62
N CYS A 58 -0.77 5.15 -8.65
CA CYS A 58 -2.14 4.66 -8.53
C CYS A 58 -2.78 5.07 -7.19
N MET A 59 -2.06 4.87 -6.09
CA MET A 59 -2.55 5.19 -4.74
C MET A 59 -2.77 6.69 -4.54
N ARG A 60 -1.87 7.54 -5.05
CA ARG A 60 -2.06 9.00 -4.99
C ARG A 60 -3.30 9.43 -5.75
N GLN A 61 -3.60 8.82 -6.90
CA GLN A 61 -4.82 9.10 -7.65
C GLN A 61 -6.06 8.60 -6.91
N ALA A 62 -6.03 7.37 -6.39
CA ALA A 62 -7.16 6.77 -5.67
C ALA A 62 -7.47 7.49 -4.35
N MET A 63 -6.46 8.04 -3.68
CA MET A 63 -6.59 8.79 -2.43
C MET A 63 -6.88 10.29 -2.63
N LYS A 64 -6.88 10.82 -3.87
CA LYS A 64 -7.27 12.21 -4.13
C LYS A 64 -8.70 12.40 -3.63
N ARG A 65 -8.87 13.28 -2.64
CA ARG A 65 -10.20 13.69 -2.20
C ARG A 65 -10.80 14.58 -3.29
N LYS A 66 -11.94 14.15 -3.84
CA LYS A 66 -12.86 15.05 -4.53
C LYS A 66 -13.63 15.79 -3.43
N TRP A 67 -13.36 17.08 -3.28
CA TRP A 67 -14.16 17.99 -2.47
C TRP A 67 -15.45 18.33 -3.22
#